data_AF-A0A849Q2H7-F1
#
_entry.id   AF-A0A849Q2H7-F1
#
_cell.length_a   1.000
_cell.length_b   1.000
_cell.length_c   1.000
_cell.angle_alpha   90.00
_cell.angle_beta   90.00
_cell.angle_gamma   90.00
#
_symmetry.space_group_name_H-M   'P 1'
#
loop_
_entity.id
_entity.type
_entity.pdbx_description
1 polymer ?
#
loop_
_entity_poly.entity_id
_entity_poly.type
_entity_poly.pdbx_seq_one_letter_code
_entity_poly.pdbx_strand_id
1 'polypeptide(L)'
;LQFLQNLFQNAIEGGMKDADHDAAAGARTFAAVLGVRVEDGDLVMGRGFLASGLAIKAVGLGVLAFTVAYLVDPEDVLMTVAVVALVALFATVMMVTLGRFMRRRVRFDRSRLKRTFSIHEMATFAATMAAFIPLIGLVTFVALLLLPVVWFAMANKLLFGHALEPGV
;
A
#
# COMPACT_ATOMS: atom_id res chain seq x y z
N LEU A 1 -9.29 8.67 -1.30
CA LEU A 1 -8.15 7.84 -0.84
C LEU A 1 -8.11 6.48 -1.53
N GLN A 2 -9.16 5.65 -1.42
CA GLN A 2 -9.17 4.29 -2.01
C GLN A 2 -8.87 4.25 -3.53
N PHE A 3 -9.45 5.17 -4.31
CA PHE A 3 -9.18 5.24 -5.75
C PHE A 3 -7.68 5.39 -6.07
N LEU A 4 -6.98 6.29 -5.36
CA LEU A 4 -5.55 6.53 -5.56
C LEU A 4 -4.71 5.32 -5.13
N GLN A 5 -5.13 4.62 -4.07
CA GLN A 5 -4.49 3.37 -3.65
C GLN A 5 -4.64 2.29 -4.72
N ASN A 6 -5.87 2.05 -5.21
CA ASN A 6 -6.11 1.07 -6.27
C ASN A 6 -5.36 1.43 -7.56
N LEU A 7 -5.31 2.72 -7.92
CA LEU A 7 -4.54 3.19 -9.07
C LEU A 7 -3.05 2.87 -8.89
N PHE A 8 -2.48 3.13 -7.71
CA PHE A 8 -1.09 2.81 -7.42
C PHE A 8 -0.81 1.30 -7.44
N GLN A 9 -1.66 0.50 -6.81
CA GLN A 9 -1.53 -0.95 -6.77
C GLN A 9 -1.55 -1.55 -8.17
N ASN A 10 -2.49 -1.13 -9.01
CA ASN A 10 -2.62 -1.68 -10.36
C ASN A 10 -1.52 -1.16 -11.30
N ALA A 11 -1.27 0.14 -11.33
CA ALA A 11 -0.36 0.74 -12.30
C ALA A 11 1.13 0.55 -11.92
N ILE A 12 1.45 0.62 -10.61
CA ILE A 12 2.83 0.59 -10.12
C ILE A 12 3.20 -0.79 -9.60
N GLU A 13 2.54 -1.26 -8.54
CA GLU A 13 2.93 -2.53 -7.90
C GLU A 13 2.68 -3.74 -8.80
N GLY A 14 1.53 -3.78 -9.48
CA GLY A 14 1.20 -4.78 -10.49
C GLY A 14 2.20 -4.76 -11.65
N GLY A 15 2.46 -3.58 -12.21
CA GLY A 15 3.42 -3.40 -13.29
C GLY A 15 4.85 -3.82 -12.95
N MET A 16 5.28 -3.62 -11.70
CA MET A 16 6.59 -4.10 -11.23
C MET A 16 6.62 -5.63 -11.04
N LYS A 17 5.53 -6.19 -10.52
CA LYS A 17 5.40 -7.62 -10.20
C LYS A 17 5.37 -8.48 -11.47
N ASP A 18 4.75 -7.98 -12.53
CA ASP A 18 4.49 -8.72 -13.75
C ASP A 18 5.45 -8.35 -14.90
N ALA A 19 6.46 -7.50 -14.64
CA ALA A 19 7.37 -6.93 -15.65
C ALA A 19 8.13 -7.95 -16.53
N ASP A 20 8.56 -9.07 -15.98
CA ASP A 20 9.19 -10.19 -16.69
C ASP A 20 8.22 -10.95 -17.61
N HIS A 21 6.99 -11.21 -17.14
CA HIS A 21 5.97 -11.83 -17.98
C HIS A 21 5.48 -10.89 -19.09
N ASP A 22 5.26 -9.62 -18.75
CA ASP A 22 4.85 -8.59 -19.71
C ASP A 22 5.90 -8.42 -20.81
N ALA A 23 7.19 -8.41 -20.45
CA ALA A 23 8.28 -8.36 -21.40
C ALA A 23 8.31 -9.61 -22.30
N ALA A 24 8.16 -10.81 -21.73
CA ALA A 24 8.15 -12.06 -22.49
C ALA A 24 6.93 -12.16 -23.43
N ALA A 25 5.78 -11.61 -23.03
CA ALA A 25 4.55 -11.59 -23.81
C ALA A 25 4.48 -10.43 -24.83
N GLY A 26 5.45 -9.50 -24.82
CA GLY A 26 5.41 -8.30 -25.65
C GLY A 26 4.25 -7.35 -25.31
N ALA A 27 3.77 -7.39 -24.06
CA ALA A 27 2.62 -6.62 -23.61
C ALA A 27 2.95 -5.12 -23.54
N ARG A 28 2.01 -4.28 -23.99
CA ARG A 28 2.12 -2.80 -23.91
C ARG A 28 1.42 -2.26 -22.66
N THR A 29 1.82 -2.74 -21.49
CA THR A 29 1.27 -2.24 -20.21
C THR A 29 1.80 -0.85 -19.86
N PHE A 30 1.12 -0.16 -18.94
CA PHE A 30 1.56 1.16 -18.45
C PHE A 30 3.03 1.13 -17.99
N ALA A 31 3.42 0.08 -17.26
CA ALA A 31 4.79 -0.11 -16.80
C ALA A 31 5.77 -0.32 -17.96
N ALA A 32 5.43 -1.20 -18.90
CA ALA A 32 6.28 -1.47 -20.07
C ALA A 32 6.50 -0.22 -20.93
N VAL A 33 5.45 0.55 -21.20
CA VAL A 33 5.52 1.81 -21.98
C VAL A 33 6.40 2.85 -21.28
N LEU A 34 6.39 2.89 -19.94
CA LEU A 34 7.21 3.80 -19.16
C LEU A 34 8.62 3.26 -18.85
N GLY A 35 9.02 2.17 -19.53
CA GLY A 35 10.38 1.65 -19.49
C GLY A 35 10.69 0.78 -18.27
N VAL A 36 9.68 0.11 -17.69
CA VAL A 36 9.89 -0.94 -16.71
C VAL A 36 10.25 -2.25 -17.41
N ARG A 37 11.34 -2.87 -17.02
CA ARG A 37 11.81 -4.16 -17.57
C ARG A 37 12.77 -4.86 -16.62
N VAL A 38 12.98 -6.15 -16.83
CA VAL A 38 13.98 -6.93 -16.07
C VAL A 38 15.25 -7.08 -16.91
N GLU A 39 16.39 -6.65 -16.37
CA GLU A 39 17.73 -6.77 -16.97
C GLU A 39 18.67 -7.40 -15.95
N ASP A 40 19.37 -8.48 -16.31
CA ASP A 40 20.39 -9.12 -15.46
C ASP A 40 19.91 -9.47 -14.04
N GLY A 41 18.63 -9.81 -13.88
CA GLY A 41 18.01 -10.09 -12.58
C GLY A 41 17.64 -8.87 -11.75
N ASP A 42 17.79 -7.66 -12.29
CA ASP A 42 17.32 -6.41 -11.71
C ASP A 42 16.07 -5.91 -12.43
N LEU A 43 15.12 -5.38 -11.67
CA LEU A 43 14.03 -4.58 -12.17
C LEU A 43 14.53 -3.15 -12.42
N VAL A 44 14.56 -2.75 -13.68
CA VAL A 44 14.94 -1.41 -14.13
C VAL A 44 13.68 -0.61 -14.41
N MET A 45 13.57 0.57 -13.79
CA MET A 45 12.42 1.45 -13.95
C MET A 45 12.80 2.76 -14.65
N GLY A 46 12.01 3.13 -15.66
CA GLY A 46 12.13 4.41 -16.34
C GLY A 46 11.74 5.58 -15.43
N ARG A 47 12.24 6.78 -15.76
CA ARG A 47 11.98 7.99 -14.99
C ARG A 47 10.49 8.36 -14.97
N GLY A 48 9.79 8.16 -16.09
CA GLY A 48 8.34 8.41 -16.18
C GLY A 48 7.54 7.51 -15.25
N PHE A 49 7.93 6.24 -15.12
CA PHE A 49 7.30 5.30 -14.20
C PHE A 49 7.49 5.74 -12.74
N LEU A 50 8.74 6.05 -12.36
CA LEU A 50 9.06 6.54 -11.02
C LEU A 50 8.31 7.83 -10.69
N ALA A 51 8.31 8.80 -11.61
CA ALA A 51 7.61 10.07 -11.44
C ALA A 51 6.10 9.86 -11.28
N SER A 52 5.49 8.97 -12.07
CA SER A 52 4.06 8.66 -11.98
C SER A 52 3.70 8.04 -10.63
N GLY A 53 4.47 7.05 -10.17
CA GLY A 53 4.22 6.43 -8.87
C GLY A 53 4.39 7.40 -7.71
N LEU A 54 5.43 8.24 -7.73
CA LEU A 54 5.65 9.28 -6.73
C LEU A 54 4.55 10.33 -6.75
N ALA A 55 4.08 10.76 -7.94
CA ALA A 55 3.00 11.72 -8.08
C ALA A 55 1.69 11.17 -7.49
N ILE A 56 1.30 9.93 -7.82
CA ILE A 56 0.10 9.30 -7.27
C ILE A 56 0.18 9.23 -5.73
N LYS A 57 1.34 8.86 -5.17
CA LYS A 57 1.55 8.79 -3.72
C LYS A 57 1.56 10.16 -3.06
N ALA A 58 2.15 11.18 -3.69
CA ALA A 58 2.13 12.55 -3.20
C ALA A 58 0.70 13.10 -3.13
N VAL A 59 -0.11 12.89 -4.18
CA VAL A 59 -1.53 13.27 -4.16
C VAL A 59 -2.28 12.48 -3.09
N GLY A 60 -2.03 11.18 -2.96
CA GLY A 60 -2.63 10.35 -1.91
C GLY A 60 -2.33 10.86 -0.50
N LEU A 61 -1.08 11.21 -0.22
CA LEU A 61 -0.64 11.81 1.04
C LEU A 61 -1.25 13.18 1.28
N GLY A 62 -1.34 14.02 0.25
CA GLY A 62 -2.00 15.33 0.35
C GLY A 62 -3.47 15.19 0.74
N VAL A 63 -4.20 14.28 0.10
CA VAL A 63 -5.59 13.99 0.44
C VAL A 63 -5.71 13.41 1.85
N LEU A 64 -4.78 12.55 2.28
CA LEU A 64 -4.76 11.99 3.63
C LEU A 64 -4.54 13.08 4.69
N ALA A 65 -3.54 13.94 4.48
CA ALA A 65 -3.25 15.06 5.37
C ALA A 65 -4.43 16.05 5.45
N PHE A 66 -5.05 16.36 4.30
CA PHE A 66 -6.28 17.15 4.26
C PHE A 66 -7.42 16.48 5.04
N THR A 67 -7.60 15.17 4.90
CA THR A 67 -8.63 14.41 5.61
C THR A 67 -8.43 14.49 7.12
N VAL A 68 -7.20 14.30 7.60
CA VAL A 68 -6.88 14.46 9.03
C VAL A 68 -7.18 15.88 9.50
N ALA A 69 -6.68 16.89 8.79
CA ALA A 69 -6.90 18.29 9.15
C ALA A 69 -8.38 18.70 9.16
N TYR A 70 -9.21 18.06 8.33
CA TYR A 70 -10.64 18.34 8.24
C TYR A 70 -11.46 17.61 9.34
N LEU A 71 -11.05 16.42 9.76
CA LEU A 71 -11.84 15.58 10.66
C LEU A 71 -11.45 15.69 12.14
N VAL A 72 -10.23 16.12 12.46
CA VAL A 72 -9.82 16.30 13.85
C VAL A 72 -10.36 17.62 14.42
N ASP A 73 -10.83 17.56 15.66
CA ASP A 73 -11.21 18.76 16.42
C ASP A 73 -9.98 19.28 17.18
N PRO A 74 -9.47 20.49 16.87
CA PRO A 74 -8.30 21.04 17.53
C PRO A 74 -8.51 21.29 19.04
N GLU A 75 -9.76 21.39 19.52
CA GLU A 75 -10.05 21.54 20.95
C GLU A 75 -9.89 20.22 21.71
N ASP A 76 -10.14 19.08 21.06
CA ASP A 76 -9.81 17.75 21.59
C ASP A 76 -8.35 17.41 21.30
N VAL A 77 -7.45 18.02 22.09
CA VAL A 77 -6.00 17.87 21.96
C VAL A 77 -5.57 16.41 22.06
N LEU A 78 -6.19 15.63 22.95
CA LEU A 78 -5.79 14.23 23.16
C LEU A 78 -6.12 13.38 21.92
N MET A 79 -7.35 13.46 21.42
CA MET A 79 -7.76 12.74 20.21
C MET A 79 -6.94 13.19 19.00
N THR A 80 -6.75 14.50 18.84
CA THR A 80 -5.98 15.08 17.73
C THR A 80 -4.55 14.56 17.72
N VAL A 81 -3.85 14.62 18.86
CA VAL A 81 -2.47 14.11 18.98
C VAL A 81 -2.42 12.60 18.70
N ALA A 82 -3.37 11.82 19.24
CA ALA A 82 -3.42 10.38 19.01
C ALA A 82 -3.61 10.02 17.52
N VAL A 83 -4.55 10.67 16.84
CA VAL A 83 -4.81 10.44 15.40
C VAL A 83 -3.63 10.87 14.55
N VAL A 84 -3.07 12.06 14.80
CA VAL A 84 -1.90 12.56 14.05
C VAL A 84 -0.69 11.66 14.24
N ALA A 85 -0.42 11.21 15.48
CA ALA A 85 0.69 10.31 15.76
C ALA A 85 0.52 8.95 15.07
N LEU A 86 -0.70 8.39 15.09
CA LEU A 86 -0.99 7.11 14.45
C LEU A 86 -0.89 7.18 12.92
N VAL A 87 -1.44 8.24 12.32
CA VAL A 87 -1.33 8.49 10.87
C VAL A 87 0.13 8.71 10.49
N ALA A 88 0.90 9.50 11.26
CA ALA A 88 2.32 9.74 11.00
C ALA A 88 3.16 8.45 11.09
N LEU A 89 2.86 7.57 12.05
CA LEU A 89 3.49 6.25 12.17
C LEU A 89 3.28 5.41 10.90
N PHE A 90 2.03 5.25 10.47
CA PHE A 90 1.74 4.44 9.28
C PHE A 90 2.23 5.09 7.99
N ALA A 91 2.15 6.42 7.87
CA ALA A 91 2.72 7.17 6.75
C ALA A 91 4.24 6.98 6.69
N THR A 92 4.93 6.90 7.83
CA THR A 92 6.37 6.62 7.88
C THR A 92 6.69 5.23 7.34
N VAL A 93 5.96 4.20 7.79
CA VAL A 93 6.13 2.83 7.26
C VAL A 93 5.87 2.79 5.75
N MET A 94 4.82 3.48 5.30
CA MET A 94 4.49 3.61 3.89
C MET A 94 5.63 4.29 3.09
N MET A 95 6.21 5.38 3.60
CA MET A 95 7.30 6.09 2.93
C MET A 95 8.60 5.29 2.90
N VAL A 96 8.93 4.60 3.99
CA VAL A 96 10.11 3.73 4.07
C VAL A 96 10.00 2.57 3.07
N THR A 97 8.83 1.93 2.98
CA THR A 97 8.59 0.86 2.01
C THR A 97 8.60 1.38 0.58
N LEU A 98 7.96 2.52 0.30
CA LEU A 98 7.99 3.18 -1.01
C LEU A 98 9.43 3.44 -1.45
N GLY A 99 10.26 4.01 -0.58
CA GLY A 99 11.67 4.30 -0.85
C GLY A 99 12.54 3.04 -1.03
N ARG A 100 12.08 1.85 -0.64
CA ARG A 100 12.79 0.59 -0.92
C ARG A 100 12.57 0.12 -2.36
N PHE A 101 11.34 0.20 -2.86
CA PHE A 101 10.99 -0.36 -4.18
C PHE A 101 10.92 0.69 -5.29
N MET A 102 10.71 1.98 -5.01
CA MET A 102 10.71 3.07 -6.00
C MET A 102 12.13 3.60 -6.27
N ARG A 103 13.04 2.73 -6.70
CA ARG A 103 14.42 3.09 -7.09
C ARG A 103 14.67 2.71 -8.53
N ARG A 104 15.54 3.43 -9.24
CA ARG A 104 15.81 3.15 -10.66
C ARG A 104 16.20 1.70 -10.96
N ARG A 105 16.90 1.04 -10.03
CA ARG A 105 17.20 -0.38 -10.07
C ARG A 105 16.90 -1.01 -8.72
N VAL A 106 16.22 -2.15 -8.74
CA VAL A 106 15.91 -2.97 -7.57
C VAL A 106 16.10 -4.43 -7.96
N ARG A 107 16.67 -5.25 -7.08
CA ARG A 107 16.81 -6.69 -7.36
C ARG A 107 15.44 -7.31 -7.59
N PHE A 108 15.27 -7.99 -8.72
CA PHE A 108 14.01 -8.62 -9.08
C PHE A 108 13.86 -9.96 -8.33
N ASP A 109 13.26 -9.88 -7.16
CA ASP A 109 12.79 -11.03 -6.40
C ASP A 109 11.31 -10.82 -6.13
N ARG A 110 10.46 -11.53 -6.89
CA ARG A 110 9.00 -11.45 -6.81
C ARG A 110 8.48 -11.66 -5.39
N SER A 111 9.10 -12.57 -4.62
CA SER A 111 8.65 -12.87 -3.25
C SER A 111 8.93 -11.69 -2.31
N ARG A 112 10.11 -11.08 -2.41
CA ARG A 112 10.49 -9.90 -1.61
C ARG A 112 9.73 -8.65 -2.01
N LEU A 113 9.50 -8.45 -3.32
CA LEU A 113 8.70 -7.34 -3.82
C LEU A 113 7.26 -7.45 -3.30
N LYS A 114 6.61 -8.61 -3.47
CA LYS A 114 5.26 -8.86 -2.94
C LYS A 114 5.18 -8.59 -1.44
N ARG A 115 6.13 -9.10 -0.65
CA ARG A 115 6.17 -8.83 0.80
C ARG A 115 6.27 -7.33 1.11
N THR A 116 7.10 -6.60 0.36
CA THR A 116 7.27 -5.15 0.56
C THR A 116 6.00 -4.39 0.16
N PHE A 117 5.35 -4.77 -0.94
CA PHE A 117 4.06 -4.22 -1.36
C PHE A 117 2.99 -4.48 -0.31
N SER A 118 2.84 -5.71 0.18
CA SER A 118 1.85 -6.01 1.23
C SER A 118 2.03 -5.15 2.48
N ILE A 119 3.26 -4.95 2.96
CA ILE A 119 3.52 -4.06 4.10
C ILE A 119 3.16 -2.61 3.76
N HIS A 120 3.50 -2.15 2.55
CA HIS A 120 3.18 -0.80 2.07
C HIS A 120 1.66 -0.57 1.99
N GLU A 121 0.92 -1.53 1.45
CA GLU A 121 -0.54 -1.52 1.31
C GLU A 121 -1.23 -1.54 2.67
N MET A 122 -0.79 -2.43 3.57
CA MET A 122 -1.31 -2.51 4.94
C MET A 122 -1.10 -1.20 5.69
N ALA A 123 0.09 -0.58 5.57
CA ALA A 123 0.35 0.72 6.16
C ALA A 123 -0.52 1.83 5.54
N THR A 124 -0.70 1.83 4.22
CA THR A 124 -1.57 2.81 3.52
C THR A 124 -3.03 2.68 3.98
N PHE A 125 -3.52 1.44 4.09
CA PHE A 125 -4.87 1.14 4.57
C PHE A 125 -5.04 1.56 6.04
N ALA A 126 -4.10 1.20 6.91
CA ALA A 126 -4.15 1.55 8.32
C ALA A 126 -4.08 3.07 8.54
N ALA A 127 -3.23 3.80 7.80
CA ALA A 127 -3.18 5.26 7.84
C ALA A 127 -4.52 5.88 7.41
N THR A 128 -5.13 5.34 6.35
CA THR A 128 -6.43 5.79 5.85
C THR A 128 -7.51 5.58 6.90
N MET A 129 -7.61 4.37 7.49
CA MET A 129 -8.59 4.08 8.54
C MET A 129 -8.37 4.93 9.80
N ALA A 130 -7.12 5.16 10.19
CA ALA A 130 -6.77 5.97 11.36
C ALA A 130 -7.25 7.42 11.22
N ALA A 131 -7.21 7.99 10.00
CA ALA A 131 -7.70 9.34 9.75
C ALA A 131 -9.21 9.50 10.01
N PHE A 132 -10.00 8.41 9.98
CA PHE A 132 -11.44 8.43 10.24
C PHE A 132 -11.81 8.14 11.70
N ILE A 133 -10.85 7.90 12.60
CA ILE A 133 -11.11 7.65 14.03
C ILE A 133 -12.03 8.71 14.66
N PRO A 134 -11.89 10.03 14.39
CA PRO A 134 -12.81 11.02 14.97
C PRO A 134 -14.29 10.80 14.62
N LEU A 135 -14.57 10.16 13.47
CA LEU A 135 -15.93 9.89 13.01
C LEU A 135 -16.46 8.54 13.51
N ILE A 136 -15.63 7.49 13.46
CA ILE A 136 -16.08 6.11 13.74
C ILE A 136 -15.78 5.65 15.17
N GLY A 137 -14.92 6.37 15.89
CA GLY A 137 -14.42 6.00 17.21
C GLY A 137 -13.33 4.93 17.17
N LEU A 138 -12.51 4.88 18.23
CA LEU A 138 -11.38 3.96 18.35
C LEU A 138 -11.79 2.48 18.34
N VAL A 139 -12.90 2.14 19.00
CA VAL A 139 -13.39 0.76 19.07
C VAL A 139 -13.73 0.23 17.68
N THR A 140 -14.46 1.01 16.89
CA THR A 140 -14.81 0.66 15.51
C THR A 140 -13.58 0.56 14.62
N PHE A 141 -12.61 1.47 14.77
CA PHE A 141 -11.33 1.38 14.07
C PHE A 141 -10.60 0.06 14.35
N VAL A 142 -10.44 -0.32 15.62
CA VAL A 142 -9.78 -1.57 16.01
C VAL A 142 -10.56 -2.78 15.47
N ALA A 143 -11.89 -2.77 15.58
CA ALA A 143 -12.73 -3.83 15.05
C ALA A 143 -12.55 -3.99 13.53
N LEU A 144 -12.62 -2.90 12.77
CA LEU A 144 -12.44 -2.91 11.30
C LEU A 144 -11.03 -3.31 10.87
N LEU A 145 -10.00 -2.96 11.65
CA LEU A 145 -8.63 -3.35 11.37
C LEU A 145 -8.41 -4.86 11.57
N LEU A 146 -9.02 -5.44 12.60
CA LEU A 146 -8.88 -6.85 12.94
C LEU A 146 -9.84 -7.76 12.16
N LEU A 147 -10.98 -7.23 11.70
CA LEU A 147 -12.02 -8.01 11.05
C LEU A 147 -11.50 -8.84 9.85
N PRO A 148 -10.67 -8.32 8.92
CA PRO A 148 -10.15 -9.13 7.82
C PRO A 148 -9.26 -10.28 8.28
N VAL A 149 -8.46 -10.07 9.33
CA VAL A 149 -7.56 -11.09 9.90
C VAL A 149 -8.37 -12.19 10.58
N VAL A 150 -9.35 -11.79 11.40
CA VAL A 150 -10.27 -12.73 12.06
C VAL A 150 -11.07 -13.50 11.03
N TRP A 151 -11.61 -12.82 10.02
CA TRP A 151 -12.39 -13.43 8.95
C TRP A 151 -11.56 -14.44 8.15
N PHE A 152 -10.33 -14.07 7.77
CA PHE A 152 -9.41 -14.98 7.08
C PHE A 152 -9.11 -16.22 7.92
N ALA A 153 -8.79 -16.04 9.21
CA ALA A 153 -8.49 -17.16 10.09
C ALA A 153 -9.70 -18.09 10.29
N MET A 154 -10.90 -17.51 10.42
CA MET A 154 -12.15 -18.28 10.51
C MET A 154 -12.45 -19.03 9.22
N ALA A 155 -12.34 -18.37 8.07
CA ALA A 155 -12.60 -18.96 6.77
C ALA A 155 -11.63 -20.12 6.47
N ASN A 156 -10.34 -19.94 6.72
CA ASN A 156 -9.37 -21.02 6.55
C ASN A 156 -9.62 -22.19 7.49
N LYS A 157 -9.94 -21.91 8.76
CA LYS A 157 -10.26 -22.98 9.72
C LYS A 157 -11.50 -23.76 9.28
N LEU A 158 -12.51 -23.08 8.73
CA LEU A 158 -13.74 -23.69 8.25
C LEU A 158 -13.52 -24.54 6.98
N LEU A 159 -12.71 -24.04 6.04
CA LEU A 159 -12.50 -24.67 4.73
C LEU A 159 -11.39 -25.74 4.72
N PHE A 160 -10.31 -25.51 5.48
CA PHE A 160 -9.07 -26.30 5.40
C PHE A 160 -8.64 -26.89 6.76
N GLY A 161 -9.38 -26.63 7.83
CA GLY A 161 -9.07 -27.12 9.18
C GLY A 161 -7.92 -26.40 9.88
N HIS A 162 -7.24 -25.47 9.20
CA HIS A 162 -6.05 -24.75 9.68
C HIS A 162 -6.34 -23.25 9.63
N ALA A 163 -5.97 -22.48 10.66
CA ALA A 163 -6.36 -21.07 10.74
C ALA A 163 -5.45 -20.13 9.93
N LEU A 164 -4.15 -20.40 9.87
CA LEU A 164 -3.17 -19.43 9.33
C LEU A 164 -2.53 -19.87 8.01
N GLU A 165 -2.81 -21.08 7.57
CA GLU A 165 -2.29 -21.64 6.32
C GLU A 165 -3.46 -21.85 5.36
N PRO A 166 -3.50 -21.16 4.20
CA PRO A 166 -4.45 -21.50 3.16
C PRO A 166 -4.11 -22.89 2.62
N GLY A 167 -5.13 -23.73 2.42
CA GLY A 167 -4.97 -25.05 1.81
C GLY A 167 -4.73 -24.95 0.30
N VAL A 168 -3.53 -24.51 -0.10
CA VAL A 168 -3.00 -24.58 -1.47
C VAL A 168 -1.47 -24.74 -1.45
#